data_AF-A0A965RZB9-F1
#
_entry.id   AF-A0A965RZB9-F1
#
_cell.length_a   1.000
_cell.length_b   1.000
_cell.length_c   1.000
_cell.angle_alpha   90.00
_cell.angle_beta   90.00
_cell.angle_gamma   90.00
#
_symmetry.space_group_name_H-M   'P 1'
#
loop_
_entity.id
_entity.type
_entity.pdbx_description
1 polymer ?
#
loop_
_entity_poly.entity_id
_entity_poly.type
_entity_poly.pdbx_seq_one_letter_code
_entity_poly.pdbx_strand_id
1 'polypeptide(L)'
;MAKGSRPRRVPSPSLQPFDRSKHVYTNHAFVELVKDAVRFFNGTPVHSLPPPERFHGSGIYALYYTGPFAAYERYARLNRLAYDFPIYLGKAVPKGWRQARTNHSAGSLDTSLYTRLREHARSIDQVEGIEVDGFACRFMIFEGSSSDMIGTLEAALIKWKRPLWNSHLD
;
A
#
# COMPACT_ATOMS: atom_id res chain seq x y z
N MET A 1 -54.35 28.26 -29.94
CA MET A 1 -54.22 27.54 -28.65
C MET A 1 -53.71 26.14 -28.91
N ALA A 2 -52.41 25.88 -28.71
CA ALA A 2 -51.82 24.55 -28.90
C ALA A 2 -51.79 23.81 -27.55
N LYS A 3 -52.47 22.66 -27.47
CA LYS A 3 -52.44 21.77 -26.30
C LYS A 3 -51.08 21.05 -26.26
N GLY A 4 -50.21 21.46 -25.34
CA GLY A 4 -48.97 20.75 -25.05
C GLY A 4 -49.25 19.34 -24.52
N SER A 5 -48.85 18.33 -25.28
CA SER A 5 -48.94 16.93 -24.88
C SER A 5 -47.95 16.68 -23.73
N ARG A 6 -48.45 16.23 -22.58
CA ARG A 6 -47.59 15.90 -21.42
C ARG A 6 -46.65 14.74 -21.81
N PRO A 7 -45.34 14.81 -21.47
CA PRO A 7 -44.43 13.71 -21.74
C PRO A 7 -44.88 12.44 -20.99
N ARG A 8 -44.88 11.31 -21.70
CA ARG A 8 -45.20 9.99 -21.11
C ARG A 8 -44.22 9.72 -19.95
N ARG A 9 -44.75 9.46 -18.75
CA ARG A 9 -43.95 8.98 -17.62
C ARG A 9 -43.33 7.65 -18.02
N VAL A 10 -42.01 7.62 -18.15
CA VAL A 10 -41.24 6.38 -18.26
C VAL A 10 -41.39 5.64 -16.92
N PRO A 11 -41.80 4.36 -16.91
CA PRO A 11 -41.92 3.62 -15.65
C PRO A 11 -40.54 3.53 -15.00
N SER A 12 -40.46 3.95 -13.74
CA SER A 12 -39.29 3.74 -12.90
C SER A 12 -39.09 2.23 -12.69
N PRO A 13 -37.85 1.71 -12.77
CA PRO A 13 -37.60 0.31 -12.47
C PRO A 13 -38.09 0.01 -11.05
N SER A 14 -38.89 -1.04 -10.89
CA SER A 14 -39.36 -1.51 -9.59
C SER A 14 -38.17 -2.02 -8.78
N LEU A 15 -37.95 -1.46 -7.59
CA LEU A 15 -36.90 -1.92 -6.69
C LEU A 15 -37.31 -3.26 -6.06
N GLN A 16 -36.40 -4.23 -6.05
CA GLN A 16 -36.63 -5.49 -5.34
C GLN A 16 -36.58 -5.27 -3.81
N PRO A 17 -37.28 -6.10 -3.02
CA PRO A 17 -37.07 -6.16 -1.57
C PRO A 17 -35.61 -6.42 -1.22
N PHE A 18 -35.11 -5.77 -0.16
CA PHE A 18 -33.74 -5.94 0.30
C PHE A 18 -33.47 -7.38 0.76
N ASP A 19 -32.37 -7.96 0.28
CA ASP A 19 -31.88 -9.27 0.68
C ASP A 19 -30.35 -9.22 0.75
N ARG A 20 -29.82 -9.15 1.99
CA ARG A 20 -28.38 -9.06 2.25
C ARG A 20 -27.58 -10.14 1.52
N SER A 21 -28.10 -11.36 1.41
CA SER A 21 -27.36 -12.49 0.84
C SER A 21 -26.96 -12.25 -0.62
N LYS A 22 -27.79 -11.51 -1.38
CA LYS A 22 -27.54 -11.12 -2.77
C LYS A 22 -26.46 -10.03 -2.93
N HIS A 23 -26.02 -9.42 -1.83
CA HIS A 23 -25.02 -8.36 -1.82
C HIS A 23 -23.67 -8.80 -1.22
N VAL A 24 -23.53 -10.05 -0.78
CA VAL A 24 -22.26 -10.56 -0.24
C VAL A 24 -21.43 -11.18 -1.35
N TYR A 25 -20.32 -10.54 -1.71
CA TYR A 25 -19.30 -11.12 -2.59
C TYR A 25 -18.33 -11.98 -1.78
N THR A 26 -18.11 -13.22 -2.23
CA THR A 26 -17.05 -14.09 -1.72
C THR A 26 -16.28 -14.71 -2.89
N ASN A 27 -14.96 -14.80 -2.77
CA ASN A 27 -14.12 -15.44 -3.78
C ASN A 27 -12.84 -15.98 -3.14
N HIS A 28 -12.67 -17.31 -3.16
CA HIS A 28 -11.47 -17.96 -2.63
C HIS A 28 -10.20 -17.64 -3.44
N ALA A 29 -10.31 -17.43 -4.76
CA ALA A 29 -9.18 -17.07 -5.60
C ALA A 29 -8.57 -15.72 -5.20
N PHE A 30 -9.42 -14.78 -4.75
CA PHE A 30 -8.95 -13.49 -4.24
C PHE A 30 -8.12 -13.64 -2.96
N VAL A 31 -8.53 -14.55 -2.07
CA VAL A 31 -7.77 -14.85 -0.84
C VAL A 31 -6.41 -15.45 -1.17
N GLU A 32 -6.35 -16.38 -2.13
CA GLU A 32 -5.08 -16.98 -2.56
C GLU A 32 -4.18 -15.98 -3.27
N LEU A 33 -4.74 -15.07 -4.08
CA LEU A 33 -3.98 -13.98 -4.71
C LEU A 33 -3.31 -13.06 -3.67
N VAL A 34 -4.04 -12.71 -2.61
CA VAL A 34 -3.47 -11.92 -1.50
C VAL A 34 -2.33 -12.68 -0.81
N LYS A 35 -2.51 -13.99 -0.55
CA LYS A 35 -1.46 -14.82 0.06
C LYS A 35 -0.21 -14.90 -0.83
N ASP A 36 -0.41 -15.07 -2.13
CA ASP A 36 0.68 -15.12 -3.10
C ASP A 36 1.49 -13.82 -3.13
N ALA A 37 0.81 -12.67 -3.22
CA ALA A 37 1.47 -11.37 -3.18
C ALA A 37 2.21 -11.12 -1.86
N VAL A 38 1.66 -11.58 -0.73
CA VAL A 38 2.35 -11.51 0.58
C VAL A 38 3.61 -12.39 0.59
N ARG A 39 3.56 -13.60 0.02
CA ARG A 39 4.74 -14.46 -0.12
C ARG A 39 5.80 -13.81 -0.98
N PHE A 40 5.40 -13.25 -2.13
CA PHE A 40 6.29 -12.48 -3.00
C PHE A 40 6.96 -11.34 -2.24
N PHE A 41 6.17 -10.51 -1.53
CA PHE A 41 6.68 -9.40 -0.74
C PHE A 41 7.73 -9.81 0.31
N ASN A 42 7.51 -10.92 1.03
CA ASN A 42 8.47 -11.40 2.01
C ASN A 42 9.74 -11.98 1.37
N GLY A 43 9.65 -12.43 0.11
CA GLY A 43 10.75 -12.96 -0.67
C GLY A 43 11.56 -11.89 -1.41
N THR A 44 11.11 -10.62 -1.45
CA THR A 44 11.88 -9.58 -2.14
C THR A 44 13.19 -9.24 -1.40
N PRO A 45 14.23 -8.81 -2.13
CA PRO A 45 15.48 -8.40 -1.51
C PRO A 45 15.28 -7.27 -0.50
N VAL A 46 16.10 -7.29 0.55
CA VAL A 46 16.18 -6.22 1.53
C VAL A 46 17.26 -5.25 1.10
N HIS A 47 16.98 -3.96 1.22
CA HIS A 47 17.92 -2.88 0.90
C HIS A 47 18.08 -1.93 2.08
N SER A 48 19.13 -1.11 2.05
CA SER A 48 19.25 0.06 2.91
C SER A 48 18.06 1.01 2.74
N LEU A 49 17.84 1.90 3.71
CA LEU A 49 16.89 2.99 3.62
C LEU A 49 17.64 4.32 3.50
N PRO A 50 17.55 5.06 2.37
CA PRO A 50 16.89 4.70 1.13
C PRO A 50 17.67 3.63 0.34
N PRO A 51 17.03 2.98 -0.65
CA PRO A 51 17.73 2.15 -1.62
C PRO A 51 18.80 2.95 -2.38
N PRO A 52 19.93 2.31 -2.78
CA PRO A 52 21.06 3.02 -3.37
C PRO A 52 20.76 3.58 -4.77
N GLU A 53 19.84 2.96 -5.50
CA GLU A 53 19.48 3.36 -6.85
C GLU A 53 18.04 3.86 -6.92
N ARG A 54 17.84 4.93 -7.70
CA ARG A 54 16.50 5.41 -8.02
C ARG A 54 15.84 4.44 -8.99
N PHE A 55 14.58 4.13 -8.74
CA PHE A 55 13.76 3.29 -9.61
C PHE A 55 12.39 3.89 -9.89
N HIS A 56 11.72 3.34 -10.89
CA HIS A 56 10.38 3.73 -11.30
C HIS A 56 9.30 2.83 -10.68
N GLY A 57 8.12 3.41 -10.46
CA GLY A 57 6.92 2.68 -10.10
C GLY A 57 6.28 3.09 -8.78
N SER A 58 5.10 2.52 -8.59
CA SER A 58 4.24 2.62 -7.42
C SER A 58 4.08 1.26 -6.78
N GLY A 59 3.78 1.24 -5.48
CA GLY A 59 3.62 -0.04 -4.80
C GLY A 59 3.66 0.08 -3.29
N ILE A 60 4.10 -1.01 -2.67
CA ILE A 60 4.09 -1.21 -1.22
C ILE A 60 5.53 -1.34 -0.73
N TYR A 61 5.78 -0.81 0.46
CA TYR A 61 7.06 -0.91 1.14
C TYR A 61 6.89 -1.23 2.64
N ALA A 62 7.91 -1.83 3.20
CA ALA A 62 8.09 -2.07 4.63
C ALA A 62 9.41 -1.47 5.08
N LEU A 63 9.41 -0.92 6.29
CA LEU A 63 10.61 -0.52 7.00
C LEU A 63 10.86 -1.49 8.15
N TYR A 64 12.10 -1.87 8.36
CA TYR A 64 12.53 -2.77 9.41
C TYR A 64 13.60 -2.10 10.25
N TYR A 65 13.61 -2.38 11.54
CA TYR A 65 14.58 -1.81 12.48
C TYR A 65 15.53 -2.90 13.01
N THR A 66 16.82 -2.59 12.99
CA THR A 66 17.93 -3.42 13.51
C THR A 66 18.97 -2.62 14.31
N GLY A 67 18.71 -1.33 14.55
CA GLY A 67 19.62 -0.46 15.30
C GLY A 67 19.59 -0.63 16.83
N PRO A 68 20.39 0.15 17.57
CA PRO A 68 20.61 -0.01 19.01
C PRO A 68 19.64 0.78 19.91
N PHE A 69 18.64 1.48 19.37
CA PHE A 69 17.74 2.33 20.15
C PHE A 69 16.88 1.50 21.12
N ALA A 70 17.00 1.81 22.42
CA ALA A 70 16.44 0.99 23.50
C ALA A 70 14.93 0.74 23.36
N ALA A 71 14.15 1.75 22.97
CA ALA A 71 12.69 1.58 22.83
C ALA A 71 12.31 0.59 21.71
N TYR A 72 13.21 0.35 20.74
CA TYR A 72 13.02 -0.56 19.61
C TYR A 72 13.88 -1.83 19.70
N GLU A 73 14.53 -2.10 20.83
CA GLU A 73 15.41 -3.26 21.03
C GLU A 73 14.73 -4.59 20.64
N ARG A 74 13.42 -4.72 20.93
CA ARG A 74 12.64 -5.90 20.55
C ARG A 74 12.67 -6.15 19.04
N TYR A 75 12.57 -5.10 18.22
CA TYR A 75 12.64 -5.23 16.76
C TYR A 75 14.04 -5.64 16.31
N ALA A 76 15.09 -5.06 16.89
CA ALA A 76 16.46 -5.43 16.57
C ALA A 76 16.73 -6.92 16.86
N ARG A 77 16.23 -7.44 17.98
CA ARG A 77 16.32 -8.87 18.30
C ARG A 77 15.50 -9.74 17.36
N LEU A 78 14.25 -9.34 17.06
CA LEU A 78 13.36 -10.10 16.19
C LEU A 78 13.87 -10.18 14.75
N ASN A 79 14.50 -9.11 14.26
CA ASN A 79 15.04 -9.02 12.91
C ASN A 79 16.50 -9.48 12.78
N ARG A 80 17.09 -10.05 13.84
CA ARG A 80 18.53 -10.39 13.89
C ARG A 80 18.97 -11.40 12.83
N LEU A 81 18.12 -12.38 12.52
CA LEU A 81 18.42 -13.46 11.58
C LEU A 81 17.72 -13.28 10.23
N ALA A 82 16.57 -12.60 10.22
CA ALA A 82 15.77 -12.35 9.03
C ALA A 82 14.88 -11.13 9.26
N TYR A 83 14.62 -10.36 8.20
CA TYR A 83 13.75 -9.19 8.24
C TYR A 83 12.27 -9.57 8.20
N ASP A 84 11.73 -10.09 9.30
CA ASP A 84 10.36 -10.62 9.35
C ASP A 84 9.35 -9.69 10.02
N PHE A 85 9.83 -8.75 10.83
CA PHE A 85 9.03 -7.89 11.69
C PHE A 85 9.21 -6.43 11.27
N PRO A 86 8.38 -5.93 10.33
CA PRO A 86 8.44 -4.53 9.95
C PRO A 86 7.99 -3.64 11.11
N ILE A 87 8.66 -2.50 11.27
CA ILE A 87 8.24 -1.46 12.22
C ILE A 87 7.19 -0.53 11.60
N TYR A 88 7.19 -0.43 10.27
CA TYR A 88 6.22 0.32 9.47
C TYR A 88 5.95 -0.36 8.13
N LEU A 89 4.72 -0.23 7.62
CA LEU A 89 4.29 -0.63 6.28
C LEU A 89 3.53 0.53 5.65
N GLY A 90 3.73 0.76 4.35
CA GLY A 90 2.97 1.76 3.64
C GLY A 90 2.94 1.53 2.15
N LYS A 91 2.16 2.37 1.46
CA LYS A 91 2.09 2.41 0.00
C LYS A 91 2.51 3.76 -0.56
N ALA A 92 2.85 3.75 -1.85
CA ALA A 92 3.05 4.94 -2.65
C ALA A 92 2.33 4.76 -3.99
N VAL A 93 1.53 5.73 -4.37
CA VAL A 93 0.78 5.79 -5.64
C VAL A 93 0.96 7.18 -6.27
N PRO A 94 0.79 7.35 -7.59
CA PRO A 94 0.99 8.63 -8.24
C PRO A 94 -0.03 9.67 -7.78
N LYS A 95 0.34 10.95 -7.85
CA LYS A 95 -0.60 12.05 -7.62
C LYS A 95 -1.74 11.98 -8.64
N GLY A 96 -2.98 12.13 -8.19
CA GLY A 96 -4.16 12.06 -9.06
C GLY A 96 -4.70 10.64 -9.32
N TRP A 97 -4.09 9.60 -8.73
CA TRP A 97 -4.56 8.20 -8.80
C TRP A 97 -6.07 8.06 -8.54
N ARG A 98 -6.55 8.65 -7.44
CA ARG A 98 -7.96 8.57 -7.04
C ARG A 98 -8.94 9.33 -7.94
N GLN A 99 -8.43 10.21 -8.81
CA GLN A 99 -9.26 11.00 -9.71
C GLN A 99 -9.37 10.37 -11.11
N ALA A 100 -8.75 9.21 -11.34
CA ALA A 100 -8.59 8.60 -12.67
C ALA A 100 -7.99 9.58 -13.71
N ARG A 101 -7.26 10.61 -13.23
CA ARG A 101 -6.61 11.63 -14.07
C ARG A 101 -5.21 11.22 -14.50
N THR A 102 -4.80 10.01 -14.17
CA THR A 102 -3.58 9.42 -14.70
C THR A 102 -3.81 9.15 -16.18
N ASN A 103 -3.61 10.16 -17.01
CA ASN A 103 -3.22 9.92 -18.39
C ASN A 103 -1.97 9.06 -18.27
N HIS A 104 -2.10 7.76 -18.56
CA HIS A 104 -0.98 6.90 -18.87
C HIS A 104 -0.38 7.39 -20.20
N SER A 105 0.07 8.64 -20.26
CA SER A 105 0.99 9.08 -21.29
C SER A 105 2.25 8.26 -21.06
N ALA A 106 2.43 7.25 -21.90
CA ALA A 106 3.65 6.48 -22.01
C ALA A 106 4.84 7.46 -22.06
N GLY A 107 5.49 7.72 -20.92
CA GLY A 107 6.53 8.73 -20.82
C GLY A 107 6.68 9.42 -19.46
N SER A 108 5.65 9.49 -18.60
CA SER A 108 5.87 9.97 -17.22
C SER A 108 6.44 8.83 -16.37
N LEU A 109 7.74 8.88 -16.13
CA LEU A 109 8.46 7.93 -15.30
C LEU A 109 8.09 8.14 -13.82
N ASP A 110 7.03 7.46 -13.36
CA ASP A 110 6.60 7.49 -11.96
C ASP A 110 7.75 7.06 -11.04
N THR A 111 8.02 7.82 -9.98
CA THR A 111 9.04 7.51 -8.97
C THR A 111 8.46 7.62 -7.56
N SER A 112 7.14 7.47 -7.43
CA SER A 112 6.40 7.69 -6.18
C SER A 112 6.93 6.81 -5.04
N LEU A 113 7.22 5.54 -5.31
CA LEU A 113 7.70 4.61 -4.29
C LEU A 113 9.11 4.96 -3.79
N TYR A 114 10.07 5.18 -4.69
CA TYR A 114 11.41 5.64 -4.32
C TYR A 114 11.38 6.96 -3.57
N THR A 115 10.59 7.92 -4.07
CA THR A 115 10.44 9.24 -3.43
C THR A 115 9.93 9.09 -2.00
N ARG A 116 8.94 8.22 -1.78
CA ARG A 116 8.38 7.99 -0.45
C ARG A 116 9.35 7.33 0.52
N LEU A 117 10.15 6.36 0.06
CA LEU A 117 11.21 5.75 0.88
C LEU A 117 12.27 6.79 1.29
N ARG A 118 12.65 7.68 0.36
CA ARG A 118 13.59 8.77 0.64
C ARG A 118 13.02 9.81 1.61
N GLU A 119 11.73 10.11 1.53
CA GLU A 119 11.06 10.96 2.50
C GLU A 119 11.13 10.36 3.91
N HIS A 120 10.85 9.07 4.06
CA HIS A 120 10.99 8.38 5.36
C HIS A 120 12.41 8.43 5.91
N ALA A 121 13.41 8.16 5.08
CA ALA A 121 14.82 8.26 5.48
C ALA A 121 15.14 9.65 6.07
N ARG A 122 14.75 10.72 5.35
CA ARG A 122 14.96 12.10 5.81
C ARG A 122 14.19 12.43 7.09
N SER A 123 12.98 11.91 7.25
CA SER A 123 12.22 12.11 8.49
C SER A 123 12.85 11.39 9.67
N ILE A 124 13.45 10.22 9.47
CA ILE A 124 14.18 9.50 10.50
C ILE A 124 15.44 10.26 10.92
N ASP A 125 16.21 10.80 9.97
CA ASP A 125 17.42 11.60 10.24
C ASP A 125 17.15 12.87 11.08
N GLN A 126 15.89 13.29 11.18
CA GLN A 126 15.48 14.46 11.96
C GLN A 126 15.12 14.11 13.42
N VAL A 127 15.09 12.84 13.78
CA VAL A 127 14.67 12.38 15.11
C VAL A 127 15.90 12.04 15.96
N GLU A 128 16.04 12.67 17.11
CA GLU A 128 17.13 12.39 18.04
C GLU A 128 17.04 10.96 18.62
N GLY A 129 18.16 10.25 18.62
CA GLY A 129 18.30 8.92 19.24
C GLY A 129 18.02 7.74 18.30
N ILE A 130 17.56 7.97 17.07
CA ILE A 130 17.47 6.93 16.03
C ILE A 130 18.26 7.35 14.80
N GLU A 131 19.01 6.41 14.24
CA GLU A 131 19.83 6.62 13.04
C GLU A 131 19.24 5.84 11.87
N VAL A 132 19.26 6.43 10.67
CA VAL A 132 18.72 5.78 9.46
C VAL A 132 19.46 4.49 9.11
N ASP A 133 20.74 4.38 9.44
CA ASP A 133 21.55 3.16 9.26
C ASP A 133 21.04 1.99 10.11
N GLY A 134 20.23 2.26 11.14
CA GLY A 134 19.49 1.25 11.90
C GLY A 134 18.26 0.69 11.16
N PHE A 135 17.97 1.16 9.96
CA PHE A 135 16.79 0.79 9.18
C PHE A 135 17.14 0.14 7.84
N ALA A 136 16.29 -0.81 7.45
CA ALA A 136 16.28 -1.42 6.14
C ALA A 136 14.87 -1.35 5.54
N CYS A 137 14.75 -1.57 4.24
CA CYS A 137 13.46 -1.63 3.57
C CYS A 137 13.31 -2.83 2.64
N ARG A 138 12.06 -3.27 2.48
CA ARG A 138 11.61 -4.10 1.36
C ARG A 138 10.54 -3.35 0.61
N PHE A 139 10.40 -3.63 -0.68
CA PHE A 139 9.33 -3.09 -1.48
C PHE A 139 8.93 -4.06 -2.60
N MET A 140 7.72 -3.86 -3.12
CA MET A 140 7.26 -4.50 -4.35
C MET A 140 6.55 -3.45 -5.21
N ILE A 141 6.82 -3.49 -6.50
CA ILE A 141 6.31 -2.55 -7.51
C ILE A 141 5.13 -3.21 -8.23
N PHE A 142 4.10 -2.42 -8.52
CA PHE A 142 2.94 -2.86 -9.28
C PHE A 142 2.81 -2.05 -10.56
N GLU A 143 2.53 -2.74 -11.65
CA GLU A 143 2.37 -2.15 -12.99
C GLU A 143 1.05 -2.59 -13.62
N GLY A 144 0.57 -1.80 -14.59
CA GLY A 144 -0.67 -2.07 -15.31
C GLY A 144 -1.86 -2.29 -14.36
N SER A 145 -2.70 -3.28 -14.67
CA SER A 145 -3.90 -3.59 -13.89
C SER A 145 -3.63 -4.06 -12.46
N SER A 146 -2.42 -4.54 -12.15
CA SER A 146 -2.08 -5.00 -10.80
C SER A 146 -1.99 -3.85 -9.79
N SER A 147 -1.78 -2.62 -10.25
CA SER A 147 -1.65 -1.43 -9.40
C SER A 147 -2.94 -1.05 -8.66
N ASP A 148 -4.10 -1.49 -9.15
CA ASP A 148 -5.38 -1.35 -8.44
C ASP A 148 -5.40 -2.10 -7.09
N MET A 149 -4.53 -3.11 -6.93
CA MET A 149 -4.46 -3.92 -5.72
C MET A 149 -3.57 -3.34 -4.61
N ILE A 150 -2.82 -2.27 -4.88
CA ILE A 150 -1.87 -1.67 -3.93
C ILE A 150 -2.57 -1.38 -2.58
N GLY A 151 -3.77 -0.82 -2.60
CA GLY A 151 -4.51 -0.52 -1.37
C GLY A 151 -4.92 -1.77 -0.58
N THR A 152 -5.41 -2.79 -1.29
CA THR A 152 -5.84 -4.06 -0.69
C THR A 152 -4.68 -4.81 -0.06
N LEU A 153 -3.56 -4.92 -0.76
CA LEU A 153 -2.40 -5.69 -0.32
C LEU A 153 -1.66 -5.01 0.84
N GLU A 154 -1.59 -3.68 0.85
CA GLU A 154 -1.07 -2.91 1.98
C GLU A 154 -1.91 -3.20 3.24
N ALA A 155 -3.24 -3.08 3.13
CA ALA A 155 -4.13 -3.34 4.25
C ALA A 155 -4.00 -4.79 4.76
N ALA A 156 -3.85 -5.77 3.86
CA ALA A 156 -3.62 -7.17 4.21
C ALA A 156 -2.29 -7.35 4.96
N LEU A 157 -1.20 -6.74 4.49
CA LEU A 157 0.11 -6.79 5.14
C LEU A 157 0.10 -6.12 6.51
N ILE A 158 -0.51 -4.94 6.65
CA ILE A 158 -0.64 -4.24 7.94
C ILE A 158 -1.46 -5.09 8.93
N LYS A 159 -2.60 -5.64 8.49
CA LYS A 159 -3.44 -6.50 9.34
C LYS A 159 -2.68 -7.73 9.83
N TRP A 160 -1.85 -8.32 8.97
CA TRP A 160 -1.09 -9.51 9.30
C TRP A 160 0.11 -9.22 10.21
N LYS A 161 0.90 -8.19 9.90
CA LYS A 161 2.16 -7.89 10.59
C LYS A 161 1.99 -6.99 11.82
N ARG A 162 0.92 -6.19 11.88
CA ARG A 162 0.63 -5.21 12.95
C ARG A 162 1.85 -4.37 13.37
N PRO A 163 2.55 -3.73 12.42
CA PRO A 163 3.71 -2.88 12.69
C PRO A 163 3.40 -1.76 13.69
N LEU A 164 4.37 -1.44 14.55
CA LEU A 164 4.23 -0.47 15.65
C LEU A 164 3.76 0.90 15.15
N TRP A 165 4.45 1.45 14.14
CA TRP A 165 4.20 2.79 13.60
C TRP A 165 2.92 2.90 12.75
N ASN A 166 2.21 1.80 12.50
CA ASN A 166 0.88 1.89 11.87
C ASN A 166 -0.26 1.75 12.87
N SER A 167 0.03 1.31 14.09
CA SER A 167 -1.00 0.82 15.02
C SER A 167 -1.04 1.53 16.36
N HIS A 168 0.07 2.18 16.76
CA HIS A 168 0.18 2.78 18.10
C HIS A 168 0.85 4.16 18.10
N LEU A 169 1.48 4.56 17.00
CA LEU A 169 2.17 5.85 16.85
C LEU A 169 1.69 6.41 15.51
N ASP A 170 0.79 7.38 15.55
CA ASP A 170 0.25 8.09 14.37
C ASP A 170 1.09 9.33 14.03
#